data_AF-A0A6M5YUN1-F1
#
_entry.id   AF-A0A6M5YUN1-F1
#
_cell.length_a   1.000
_cell.length_b   1.000
_cell.length_c   1.000
_cell.angle_alpha   90.00
_cell.angle_beta   90.00
_cell.angle_gamma   90.00
#
_symmetry.space_group_name_H-M   'P 1'
#
loop_
_entity.id
_entity.type
_entity.pdbx_description
1 polymer ?
#
loop_
_entity_poly.entity_id
_entity_poly.type
_entity_poly.pdbx_seq_one_letter_code
_entity_poly.pdbx_strand_id
1 'polypeptide(L)' 'MQLTEVVTQRVADRTGRRVKNLVVEVANTGESVVLRGRANSFHVKQLAQQGAREALPHALLENAIVVD' A
#
# COMPACT_ATOMS: atom_id res chain seq x y z
N MET A 1 10.88 3.02 13.73
CA MET A 1 9.94 2.29 12.85
C MET A 1 10.57 2.19 11.49
N GLN A 2 10.52 1.02 10.86
CA GLN A 2 11.00 0.84 9.49
C GLN A 2 10.00 1.49 8.51
N LEU A 3 10.47 2.03 7.38
CA LEU A 3 9.61 2.68 6.37
C LEU A 3 8.46 1.77 5.93
N THR A 4 8.73 0.47 5.79
CA THR A 4 7.73 -0.55 5.48
C THR A 4 6.57 -0.57 6.47
N GLU A 5 6.83 -0.44 7.78
CA GLU A 5 5.79 -0.43 8.81
C GLU A 5 4.92 0.83 8.70
N VAL A 6 5.55 1.98 8.43
CA VAL A 6 4.84 3.27 8.27
C VAL A 6 3.88 3.21 7.08
N VAL A 7 4.37 2.71 5.93
CA VAL A 7 3.55 2.56 4.73
C VAL A 7 2.45 1.53 4.98
N THR A 8 2.77 0.39 5.60
CA THR A 8 1.79 -0.65 5.93
C THR A 8 0.67 -0.10 6.81
N GLN A 9 1.01 0.65 7.85
CA GLN A 9 0.02 1.26 8.74
C GLN A 9 -0.87 2.25 8.00
N ARG A 10 -0.31 3.12 7.15
CA ARG A 10 -1.12 4.08 6.38
C ARG A 10 -2.05 3.41 5.38
N VAL A 11 -1.58 2.38 4.70
CA VAL A 11 -2.43 1.58 3.80
C VAL A 11 -3.54 0.89 4.59
N ALA A 12 -3.22 0.30 5.74
CA ALA A 12 -4.21 -0.36 6.59
C ALA A 12 -5.27 0.62 7.12
N ASP A 13 -4.87 1.80 7.59
CA ASP A 13 -5.77 2.83 8.10
C ASP A 13 -6.71 3.33 7.00
N ARG A 14 -6.19 3.69 5.83
CA ARG A 14 -7.00 4.22 4.72
C ARG A 14 -7.96 3.19 4.16
N THR A 15 -7.55 1.92 4.15
CA THR A 15 -8.41 0.84 3.64
C THR A 15 -9.34 0.28 4.71
N GLY A 16 -9.19 0.64 5.99
CA GLY A 16 -9.90 -0.02 7.09
C GLY A 16 -9.61 -1.52 7.14
N ARG A 17 -8.37 -1.92 6.82
CA ARG A 17 -7.91 -3.33 6.71
C ARG A 17 -8.69 -4.19 5.72
N ARG A 18 -9.35 -3.58 4.73
CA ARG A 18 -10.13 -4.31 3.69
C ARG A 18 -9.27 -4.99 2.62
N VAL A 19 -7.96 -4.72 2.59
CA VAL A 19 -7.00 -5.46 1.76
C VAL A 19 -6.57 -6.72 2.52
N LYS A 20 -6.96 -7.89 2.00
CA LYS A 20 -6.58 -9.20 2.54
C LYS A 20 -5.17 -9.55 2.13
N ASN A 21 -4.41 -10.18 3.03
CA ASN A 21 -3.02 -10.59 2.82
C ASN A 21 -2.17 -9.42 2.29
N LEU A 22 -2.35 -8.23 2.89
CA LEU A 22 -1.59 -7.05 2.52
C LEU A 22 -0.10 -7.31 2.77
N VAL A 23 0.69 -7.19 1.71
CA VAL A 23 2.15 -7.15 1.77
C VAL A 23 2.60 -5.83 1.20
N VAL A 24 3.50 -5.16 1.93
CA VAL A 24 4.15 -3.93 1.51
C VAL A 24 5.63 -4.19 1.45
N GLU A 25 6.22 -3.92 0.29
CA GLU A 25 7.66 -3.98 0.09
C GLU A 25 8.12 -2.55 -0.22
N VAL A 26 9.12 -2.07 0.52
CA VAL A 26 9.74 -0.76 0.31
C VAL A 26 11.21 -1.00 0.03
N ALA A 27 11.73 -0.51 -1.10
CA ALA A 27 13.16 -0.61 -1.39
C ALA A 27 13.97 0.13 -0.31
N ASN A 28 15.20 -0.30 -0.06
CA ASN A 28 16.04 0.17 1.07
C ASN A 28 16.19 1.71 1.14
N THR A 29 16.09 2.40 0.00
CA THR A 29 16.21 3.86 -0.12
C THR A 29 14.86 4.59 -0.05
N GLY A 30 13.73 3.88 0.06
CA GLY A 30 12.39 4.46 0.02
C GLY A 30 11.94 4.96 -1.36
N GLU A 31 12.72 4.67 -2.41
CA GLU A 31 12.46 5.15 -3.77
C GLU A 31 11.32 4.41 -4.48
N SER A 32 10.99 3.20 -4.04
CA SER A 32 9.92 2.40 -4.61
C SER A 32 9.14 1.64 -3.55
N VAL A 33 7.86 1.45 -3.84
CA VAL A 33 6.89 0.75 -3.00
C VAL A 33 6.07 -0.20 -3.86
N VAL A 34 5.98 -1.46 -3.45
CA VAL A 34 5.08 -2.44 -4.07
C VAL A 34 4.00 -2.83 -3.06
N LEU A 35 2.74 -2.68 -3.47
CA LEU A 35 1.57 -3.14 -2.71
C LEU A 35 1.03 -4.43 -3.31
N ARG A 36 0.91 -5.48 -2.50
CA ARG A 36 0.31 -6.76 -2.89
C ARG A 36 -0.80 -7.14 -1.93
N GLY A 37 -1.76 -7.92 -2.40
CA GLY A 37 -2.89 -8.39 -1.62
C GLY A 37 -4.14 -8.56 -2.49
N ARG A 38 -5.28 -8.77 -1.83
CA ARG A 38 -6.60 -8.88 -2.48
C ARG A 38 -7.58 -7.87 -1.92
N ALA A 39 -8.30 -7.19 -2.79
CA ALA A 39 -9.38 -6.26 -2.46
C ALA A 39 -10.68 -6.72 -3.09
N ASN A 40 -11.81 -6.36 -2.47
CA ASN A 40 -13.15 -6.66 -2.97
C ASN A 40 -13.72 -5.59 -3.91
N SER A 41 -12.93 -4.56 -4.21
CA SER A 41 -13.33 -3.46 -5.09
C SER A 41 -12.13 -2.65 -5.55
N PHE A 42 -12.25 -2.05 -6.73
CA PHE A 42 -11.29 -1.06 -7.22
C PHE A 42 -11.17 0.16 -6.30
N HIS A 43 -12.26 0.53 -5.61
CA HIS A 43 -12.24 1.61 -4.62
C HIS A 43 -11.26 1.33 -3.47
N VAL A 44 -11.28 0.11 -2.90
CA VAL A 44 -10.32 -0.28 -1.86
C VAL A 44 -8.89 -0.31 -2.41
N LYS A 45 -8.69 -0.78 -3.64
CA LYS A 45 -7.38 -0.74 -4.31
C LYS A 45 -6.85 0.70 -4.47
N GLN A 46 -7.71 1.66 -4.82
CA GLN A 46 -7.35 3.07 -4.91
C GLN A 46 -7.01 3.69 -3.55
N LEU A 47 -7.78 3.37 -2.50
CA LEU A 47 -7.49 3.82 -1.14
C LEU A 47 -6.14 3.31 -0.65
N ALA A 48 -5.79 2.06 -0.95
CA ALA A 48 -4.49 1.49 -0.62
C ALA A 48 -3.35 2.28 -1.29
N GLN A 49 -3.48 2.55 -2.58
CA GLN A 49 -2.52 3.36 -3.31
C GLN A 49 -2.40 4.79 -2.78
N GLN A 50 -3.52 5.41 -2.41
CA GLN A 50 -3.52 6.73 -1.78
C GLN A 50 -2.78 6.71 -0.43
N GLY A 51 -3.04 5.71 0.41
CA GLY A 51 -2.33 5.55 1.69
C GLY A 51 -0.81 5.38 1.52
N ALA A 52 -0.37 4.64 0.50
CA ALA A 52 1.05 4.52 0.20
C ALA A 52 1.66 5.86 -0.29
N ARG A 53 0.96 6.61 -1.15
CA ARG A 53 1.42 7.94 -1.58
C ARG A 53 1.45 8.97 -0.45
N GLU A 54 0.54 8.88 0.51
CA GLU A 54 0.56 9.76 1.70
C GLU A 54 1.78 9.48 2.58
N ALA A 55 2.23 8.22 2.65
CA ALA A 55 3.43 7.85 3.39
C ALA A 55 4.71 8.19 2.62
N LEU A 56 4.74 7.96 1.31
CA LEU A 56 5.88 8.20 0.43
C LEU A 56 5.43 8.91 -0.86
N PRO A 57 5.33 10.25 -0.84
CA PRO A 57 4.74 11.03 -1.94
C PRO A 57 5.50 10.95 -3.26
N HIS A 58 6.79 10.68 -3.20
CA HIS A 58 7.69 10.70 -4.36
C HIS A 58 8.19 9.31 -4.78
N ALA A 59 7.79 8.26 -4.07
CA ALA A 59 8.20 6.90 -4.42
C ALA A 59 7.49 6.40 -5.68
N LEU A 60 8.20 5.62 -6.47
CA LEU A 60 7.62 4.82 -7.54
C LEU A 60 6.70 3.77 -6.93
N LEU A 61 5.40 3.90 -7.18
CA LEU A 61 4.39 3.04 -6.58
C LEU A 61 3.86 2.03 -7.58
N GLU A 62 4.07 0.75 -7.30
CA GLU A 62 3.43 -0.36 -8.00
C GLU A 62 2.27 -0.90 -7.14
N ASN A 63 1.04 -0.74 -7.64
CA ASN A 63 -0.15 -1.28 -6.97
C ASN A 63 -0.61 -2.60 -7.61
N ALA A 64 0.04 -3.69 -7.19
CA ALA A 64 -0.21 -5.05 -7.63
C ALA A 64 -1.34 -5.76 -6.83
N ILE A 65 -2.16 -5.02 -6.07
CA ILE A 65 -3.35 -5.58 -5.41
C ILE A 65 -4.32 -6.09 -6.49
N VAL A 66 -4.79 -7.33 -6.36
CA VAL A 66 -5.80 -7.90 -7.25
C VAL A 66 -7.19 -7.55 -6.72
N VAL A 67 -8.12 -7.27 -7.63
CA VAL A 67 -9.54 -7.05 -7.31
C VAL A 67 -10.32 -8.24 -7.84
N ASP A 68 -11.06 -8.90 -6.95
CA ASP A 68 -12.03 -9.96 -7.26
C ASP A 68 -13.42 -9.36 -7.55
#